data_AF-B2UHD5-F1
#
_entry.id   AF-B2UHD5-F1
#
_cell.length_a   1.000
_cell.length_b   1.000
_cell.length_c   1.000
_cell.angle_alpha   90.00
_cell.angle_beta   90.00
_cell.angle_gamma   90.00
#
_symmetry.space_group_name_H-M   'P 1'
#
loop_
_entity.id
_entity.type
_entity.pdbx_description
1 polymer ?
#
loop_
_entity_poly.entity_id
_entity_poly.type
_entity_poly.pdbx_seq_one_letter_code
_entity_poly.pdbx_strand_id
1 'polypeptide(L)'
;MSAQSTSTYLISLEFKNFSRDMEDHYKTIDPSIEAFWHKASKILRQCEYTHNDCTITIDVGWQRMANRIRRDNDLLRPVRIGTPLDKKWFSKVSRPLKITAKVNTINKNKYSDYKWYPSFFIEAFIHEFFLIANLSTPGSANFRSLFINSGNESRSTEVRLSSFCFENGWVESLDGGWPTVEALPIEDVREWFQAISIGYKQRASTGIEKALYVLLHMAKDETRIDSVIWIFNGLEALVSTRVGESVSGLVRRLGMILDLDLPAQKKLNKEIRSLYDLRSSFVHGGYAVPHPIHSEVIDRALDDDATKLYQLHQFGASLLISTIQALIKKKIINLRFDEFMTVEKI
;
A
#
# COMPACT_ATOMS: atom_id res chain seq x y z
N MET A 1 21.47 -15.62 37.00
CA MET A 1 20.55 -15.57 35.86
C MET A 1 19.35 -14.73 36.28
N SER A 2 19.25 -13.48 35.85
CA SER A 2 18.06 -12.65 36.12
C SER A 2 16.87 -13.23 35.34
N ALA A 3 15.74 -13.46 36.01
CA ALA A 3 14.54 -13.94 35.35
C ALA A 3 14.11 -12.96 34.24
N GLN A 4 13.92 -13.46 33.01
CA GLN A 4 13.35 -12.65 31.93
C GLN A 4 11.91 -12.30 32.31
N SER A 5 11.61 -11.01 32.40
CA SER A 5 10.24 -10.54 32.58
C SER A 5 9.52 -10.56 31.24
N THR A 6 8.36 -11.21 31.19
CA THR A 6 7.49 -11.25 30.00
C THR A 6 6.15 -10.64 30.35
N SER A 7 5.69 -9.70 29.52
CA SER A 7 4.33 -9.14 29.60
C SER A 7 3.57 -9.49 28.32
N THR A 8 2.30 -9.89 28.45
CA THR A 8 1.42 -10.23 27.33
C THR A 8 0.23 -9.28 27.28
N TYR A 9 -0.02 -8.74 26.09
CA TYR A 9 -1.11 -7.82 25.81
C TYR A 9 -2.05 -8.44 24.77
N LEU A 10 -3.35 -8.44 25.05
CA LEU A 10 -4.39 -8.84 24.11
C LEU A 10 -4.98 -7.60 23.46
N ILE A 11 -4.81 -7.48 22.15
CA ILE A 11 -5.27 -6.35 21.37
C ILE A 11 -6.37 -6.82 20.42
N SER A 12 -7.49 -6.10 20.36
CA SER A 12 -8.60 -6.40 19.48
C SER A 12 -8.54 -5.53 18.23
N LEU A 13 -8.35 -6.18 17.08
CA LEU A 13 -8.45 -5.59 15.74
C LEU A 13 -9.91 -5.70 15.28
N GLU A 14 -10.61 -4.57 15.16
CA GLU A 14 -12.01 -4.51 14.76
C GLU A 14 -12.19 -3.84 13.41
N PHE A 15 -12.62 -4.62 12.42
CA PHE A 15 -12.98 -4.16 11.08
C PHE A 15 -14.48 -3.86 11.08
N LYS A 16 -14.86 -2.57 11.09
CA LYS A 16 -16.29 -2.18 11.15
C LYS A 16 -17.00 -2.45 9.83
N ASN A 17 -16.38 -2.06 8.73
CA ASN A 17 -16.85 -2.28 7.38
C ASN A 17 -15.79 -3.10 6.66
N PHE A 18 -16.16 -4.31 6.24
CA PHE A 18 -15.33 -5.16 5.41
C PHE A 18 -16.19 -5.63 4.25
N SER A 19 -16.19 -4.84 3.18
CA SER A 19 -16.80 -5.16 1.90
C SER A 19 -15.81 -4.80 0.81
N ARG A 20 -15.76 -5.63 -0.23
CA ARG A 20 -15.12 -5.27 -1.49
C ARG A 20 -16.21 -4.88 -2.48
N ASP A 21 -15.88 -3.92 -3.33
CA ASP A 21 -16.75 -3.55 -4.44
C ASP A 21 -16.78 -4.70 -5.46
N MET A 22 -17.82 -4.72 -6.29
CA MET A 22 -17.92 -5.74 -7.32
C MET A 22 -17.04 -5.34 -8.49
N GLU A 23 -16.10 -6.21 -8.83
CA GLU A 23 -15.16 -6.01 -9.93
C GLU A 23 -15.50 -6.91 -11.12
N ASP A 24 -15.36 -6.38 -12.33
CA ASP A 24 -15.59 -7.14 -13.57
C ASP A 24 -14.58 -8.30 -13.71
N HIS A 25 -13.39 -8.13 -13.15
CA HIS A 25 -12.31 -9.13 -13.13
C HIS A 25 -12.37 -10.10 -11.93
N TYR A 26 -13.54 -10.27 -11.29
CA TYR A 26 -13.71 -11.11 -10.10
C TYR A 26 -13.15 -12.54 -10.25
N LYS A 27 -13.18 -13.10 -11.48
CA LYS A 27 -12.68 -14.45 -11.78
C LYS A 27 -11.18 -14.59 -11.55
N THR A 28 -10.44 -13.51 -11.68
CA THR A 28 -8.98 -13.47 -11.46
C THR A 28 -8.66 -12.96 -10.06
N ILE A 29 -9.33 -11.89 -9.65
CA ILE A 29 -8.98 -11.16 -8.43
C ILE A 29 -9.37 -11.95 -7.17
N ASP A 30 -10.59 -12.50 -7.10
CA ASP A 30 -11.05 -13.11 -5.85
C ASP A 30 -10.35 -14.42 -5.48
N PRO A 31 -10.11 -15.34 -6.43
CA PRO A 31 -9.34 -16.55 -6.11
C PRO A 31 -7.94 -16.20 -5.61
N SER A 32 -7.33 -15.15 -6.17
CA SER A 32 -6.01 -14.67 -5.75
C SER A 32 -6.04 -14.10 -4.33
N ILE A 33 -7.03 -13.27 -4.00
CA ILE A 33 -7.19 -12.73 -2.64
C ILE A 33 -7.53 -13.84 -1.63
N GLU A 34 -8.38 -14.80 -1.98
CA GLU A 34 -8.65 -15.94 -1.11
C GLU A 34 -7.38 -16.77 -0.86
N ALA A 35 -6.61 -17.04 -1.92
CA ALA A 35 -5.34 -17.75 -1.82
C ALA A 35 -4.33 -16.98 -0.96
N PHE A 36 -4.24 -15.66 -1.13
CA PHE A 36 -3.43 -14.78 -0.30
C PHE A 36 -3.77 -14.95 1.17
N TRP A 37 -5.04 -14.80 1.56
CA TRP A 37 -5.41 -14.87 2.98
C TRP A 37 -5.27 -16.26 3.59
N HIS A 38 -5.45 -17.32 2.79
CA HIS A 38 -5.17 -18.69 3.24
C HIS A 38 -3.68 -18.91 3.55
N LYS A 39 -2.77 -18.30 2.76
CA LYS A 39 -1.33 -18.35 3.00
C LYS A 39 -0.91 -17.40 4.13
N ALA A 40 -1.40 -16.16 4.13
CA ALA A 40 -1.06 -15.12 5.09
C ALA A 40 -1.34 -15.54 6.53
N SER A 41 -2.37 -16.37 6.77
CA SER A 41 -2.66 -16.93 8.10
C SER A 41 -1.58 -17.84 8.66
N LYS A 42 -0.65 -18.29 7.82
CA LYS A 42 0.50 -19.12 8.19
C LYS A 42 1.79 -18.30 8.21
N ILE A 43 2.07 -17.56 7.13
CA ILE A 43 3.40 -16.95 6.93
C ILE A 43 3.51 -15.49 7.38
N LEU A 44 2.40 -14.74 7.45
CA LEU A 44 2.34 -13.36 7.95
C LEU A 44 1.60 -13.29 9.29
N ARG A 45 1.59 -14.40 10.03
CA ARG A 45 0.94 -14.51 11.33
C ARG A 45 1.74 -13.80 12.42
N GLN A 46 3.07 -13.90 12.35
CA GLN A 46 3.96 -13.49 13.41
C GLN A 46 5.05 -12.54 12.89
N CYS A 47 5.43 -11.58 13.74
CA CYS A 47 6.54 -10.67 13.51
C CYS A 47 7.28 -10.42 14.83
N GLU A 48 8.57 -10.12 14.76
CA GLU A 48 9.41 -9.79 15.90
C GLU A 48 10.14 -8.48 15.64
N TYR A 49 10.13 -7.59 16.64
CA TYR A 49 10.92 -6.38 16.68
C TYR A 49 11.87 -6.41 17.88
N THR A 50 13.02 -5.76 17.75
CA THR A 50 13.93 -5.51 18.88
C THR A 50 14.11 -4.01 19.06
N HIS A 51 13.77 -3.47 20.22
CA HIS A 51 13.91 -2.05 20.55
C HIS A 51 14.53 -1.86 21.93
N ASN A 52 15.75 -1.34 21.98
CA ASN A 52 16.54 -1.12 23.21
C ASN A 52 16.54 -2.36 24.13
N ASP A 53 17.01 -3.49 23.62
CA ASP A 53 17.13 -4.79 24.32
C ASP A 53 15.80 -5.43 24.78
N CYS A 54 14.66 -4.82 24.44
CA CYS A 54 13.34 -5.40 24.58
C CYS A 54 12.93 -6.04 23.26
N THR A 55 12.54 -7.31 23.30
CA THR A 55 12.02 -8.05 22.15
C THR A 55 10.50 -8.00 22.18
N ILE A 56 9.88 -7.62 21.07
CA ILE A 56 8.43 -7.51 20.92
C ILE A 56 8.00 -8.55 19.89
N THR A 57 7.22 -9.54 20.31
CA THR A 57 6.66 -10.55 19.41
C THR A 57 5.18 -10.29 19.22
N ILE A 58 4.71 -10.30 17.97
CA ILE A 58 3.31 -10.12 17.62
C ILE A 58 2.81 -11.43 17.00
N ASP A 59 1.60 -11.87 17.38
CA ASP A 59 0.90 -13.00 16.78
C ASP A 59 -0.56 -12.61 16.50
N VAL A 60 -0.95 -12.59 15.22
CA VAL A 60 -2.31 -12.22 14.79
C VAL A 60 -3.03 -13.41 14.16
N GLY A 61 -4.21 -13.74 14.69
CA GLY A 61 -5.03 -14.85 14.21
C GLY A 61 -5.79 -14.59 12.91
N TRP A 62 -5.09 -14.42 11.78
CA TRP A 62 -5.70 -14.09 10.47
C TRP A 62 -6.66 -15.13 9.90
N GLN A 63 -6.73 -16.34 10.47
CA GLN A 63 -7.65 -17.39 10.00
C GLN A 63 -9.12 -16.92 9.98
N ARG A 64 -9.52 -16.04 10.91
CA ARG A 64 -10.87 -15.47 10.91
C ARG A 64 -11.12 -14.58 9.69
N MET A 65 -10.11 -13.85 9.22
CA MET A 65 -10.19 -13.06 7.99
C MET A 65 -10.28 -13.97 6.76
N ALA A 66 -9.42 -14.99 6.67
CA ALA A 66 -9.46 -15.96 5.57
C ALA A 66 -10.83 -16.64 5.44
N ASN A 67 -11.41 -17.09 6.57
CA ASN A 67 -12.74 -17.68 6.61
C ASN A 67 -13.83 -16.67 6.20
N ARG A 68 -13.68 -15.41 6.62
CA ARG A 68 -14.62 -14.33 6.27
C ARG A 68 -14.63 -14.08 4.76
N ILE A 69 -13.47 -13.96 4.14
CA ILE A 69 -13.32 -13.68 2.71
C ILE A 69 -13.90 -14.81 1.87
N ARG A 70 -13.57 -16.07 2.16
CA ARG A 70 -14.15 -17.23 1.47
C ARG A 70 -15.67 -17.20 1.53
N ARG A 71 -16.23 -17.02 2.73
CA ARG A 71 -17.67 -16.98 2.95
C ARG A 71 -18.34 -15.84 2.18
N ASP A 72 -17.73 -14.66 2.17
CA ASP A 72 -18.28 -13.49 1.47
C ASP A 72 -18.22 -13.69 -0.05
N ASN A 73 -17.14 -14.29 -0.58
CA ASN A 73 -17.05 -14.70 -1.99
C ASN A 73 -18.14 -15.72 -2.37
N ASP A 74 -18.38 -16.73 -1.53
CA ASP A 74 -19.44 -17.71 -1.75
C ASP A 74 -20.84 -17.07 -1.74
N LEU A 75 -21.08 -16.11 -0.85
CA LEU A 75 -22.34 -15.36 -0.79
C LEU A 75 -22.55 -14.45 -2.00
N LEU A 76 -21.49 -13.92 -2.61
CA LEU A 76 -21.55 -13.04 -3.77
C LEU A 76 -21.50 -13.79 -5.11
N ARG A 77 -21.09 -15.06 -5.11
CA ARG A 77 -21.05 -15.92 -6.31
C ARG A 77 -22.36 -15.91 -7.13
N PRO A 78 -23.58 -15.93 -6.53
CA PRO A 78 -24.82 -15.87 -7.30
C PRO A 78 -24.93 -14.65 -8.22
N VAL A 79 -24.55 -13.45 -7.75
CA VAL A 79 -24.61 -12.21 -8.56
C VAL A 79 -23.74 -12.32 -9.78
N ARG A 80 -22.55 -12.87 -9.58
CA ARG A 80 -21.50 -13.00 -10.60
C ARG A 80 -21.87 -13.92 -11.74
N ILE A 81 -22.85 -14.80 -11.53
CA ILE A 81 -23.43 -15.68 -12.53
C ILE A 81 -24.86 -15.25 -12.95
N GLY A 82 -25.27 -14.02 -12.62
CA GLY A 82 -26.56 -13.47 -13.03
C GLY A 82 -27.77 -14.02 -12.27
N THR A 83 -27.55 -14.62 -11.08
CA THR A 83 -28.62 -15.14 -10.24
C THR A 83 -28.91 -14.22 -9.04
N PRO A 84 -30.17 -14.10 -8.60
CA PRO A 84 -30.55 -13.20 -7.52
C PRO A 84 -29.96 -13.63 -6.17
N LEU A 85 -29.54 -12.66 -5.37
CA LEU A 85 -29.05 -12.89 -4.01
C LEU A 85 -30.17 -13.20 -3.02
N ASP A 86 -29.81 -13.91 -1.95
CA ASP A 86 -30.61 -13.95 -0.71
C ASP A 86 -30.86 -12.51 -0.24
N LYS A 87 -32.11 -12.11 0.01
CA LYS A 87 -32.48 -10.76 0.49
C LYS A 87 -31.69 -10.29 1.72
N LYS A 88 -31.10 -11.19 2.50
CA LYS A 88 -30.30 -10.89 3.70
C LYS A 88 -28.78 -10.93 3.46
N TRP A 89 -28.30 -11.11 2.23
CA TRP A 89 -26.86 -11.23 1.90
C TRP A 89 -26.05 -10.06 2.48
N PHE A 90 -26.54 -8.83 2.30
CA PHE A 90 -25.85 -7.61 2.72
C PHE A 90 -25.59 -7.62 4.23
N SER A 91 -26.62 -7.95 5.02
CA SER A 91 -26.52 -8.06 6.48
C SER A 91 -25.59 -9.16 6.98
N LYS A 92 -25.19 -10.11 6.11
CA LYS A 92 -24.20 -11.16 6.42
C LYS A 92 -22.79 -10.66 6.13
N VAL A 93 -22.59 -9.94 5.02
CA VAL A 93 -21.28 -9.41 4.58
C VAL A 93 -20.91 -8.07 5.20
N SER A 94 -21.85 -7.32 5.78
CA SER A 94 -21.56 -6.03 6.44
C SER A 94 -21.24 -6.16 7.93
N ARG A 95 -21.30 -7.37 8.50
CA ARG A 95 -21.06 -7.56 9.95
C ARG A 95 -19.61 -7.26 10.30
N PRO A 96 -19.35 -6.50 11.39
CA PRO A 96 -18.00 -6.27 11.88
C PRO A 96 -17.24 -7.57 12.12
N LEU A 97 -15.94 -7.56 11.85
CA LEU A 97 -15.03 -8.66 12.13
C LEU A 97 -14.07 -8.25 13.25
N LYS A 98 -13.97 -9.09 14.29
CA LYS A 98 -13.00 -8.92 15.37
C LYS A 98 -11.93 -10.00 15.29
N ILE A 99 -10.66 -9.60 15.34
CA ILE A 99 -9.50 -10.49 15.37
C ILE A 99 -8.67 -10.14 16.60
N THR A 100 -8.26 -11.14 17.36
CA THR A 100 -7.38 -10.94 18.51
C THR A 100 -5.92 -11.04 18.04
N ALA A 101 -5.13 -10.03 18.39
CA ALA A 101 -3.68 -10.03 18.30
C ALA A 101 -3.09 -10.20 19.71
N LYS A 102 -2.05 -11.01 19.82
CA LYS A 102 -1.23 -11.15 21.03
C LYS A 102 0.07 -10.41 20.81
N VAL A 103 0.41 -9.50 21.71
CA VAL A 103 1.70 -8.80 21.71
C VAL A 103 2.43 -9.17 22.99
N ASN A 104 3.60 -9.78 22.89
CA ASN A 104 4.45 -10.06 24.04
C ASN A 104 5.66 -9.15 24.03
N THR A 105 6.02 -8.61 25.19
CA THR A 105 7.29 -7.91 25.41
C THR A 105 8.16 -8.77 26.31
N ILE A 106 9.34 -9.15 25.81
CA ILE A 106 10.34 -9.92 26.53
C ILE A 106 11.48 -8.98 26.90
N ASN A 107 11.94 -9.07 28.15
CA ASN A 107 12.78 -8.07 28.81
C ASN A 107 12.07 -6.71 28.98
N LYS A 108 12.68 -5.84 29.78
CA LYS A 108 12.20 -4.47 29.96
C LYS A 108 13.17 -3.47 29.39
N ASN A 109 12.62 -2.37 28.90
CA ASN A 109 13.35 -1.15 28.65
C ASN A 109 12.61 0.02 29.31
N LYS A 110 13.12 1.25 29.15
CA LYS A 110 12.48 2.45 29.72
C LYS A 110 11.05 2.72 29.22
N TYR A 111 10.60 2.03 28.16
CA TYR A 111 9.30 2.25 27.52
C TYR A 111 8.32 1.09 27.69
N SER A 112 8.78 -0.13 27.99
CA SER A 112 7.97 -1.35 27.95
C SER A 112 6.79 -1.36 28.92
N ASP A 113 6.85 -0.53 29.97
CA ASP A 113 5.77 -0.40 30.96
C ASP A 113 4.69 0.62 30.54
N TYR A 114 4.89 1.41 29.47
CA TYR A 114 3.85 2.33 28.98
C TYR A 114 2.76 1.59 28.19
N LYS A 115 1.51 1.99 28.42
CA LYS A 115 0.33 1.39 27.77
C LYS A 115 0.33 1.51 26.23
N TRP A 116 0.91 2.58 25.70
CA TRP A 116 1.00 2.82 24.25
C TRP A 116 2.03 1.93 23.56
N TYR A 117 2.96 1.34 24.31
CA TYR A 117 4.12 0.66 23.74
C TYR A 117 3.73 -0.59 22.91
N PRO A 118 2.89 -1.52 23.40
CA PRO A 118 2.40 -2.62 22.58
C PRO A 118 1.51 -2.16 21.42
N SER A 119 0.69 -1.11 21.63
CA SER A 119 -0.20 -0.52 20.62
C SER A 119 0.60 0.03 19.42
N PHE A 120 1.74 0.65 19.67
CA PHE A 120 2.63 1.16 18.62
C PHE A 120 3.15 0.03 17.73
N PHE A 121 3.66 -1.07 18.31
CA PHE A 121 4.23 -2.16 17.51
C PHE A 121 3.18 -2.94 16.72
N ILE A 122 1.96 -3.13 17.27
CA ILE A 122 0.88 -3.72 16.48
C ILE A 122 0.48 -2.80 15.32
N GLU A 123 0.43 -1.49 15.52
CA GLU A 123 0.14 -0.54 14.45
C GLU A 123 1.23 -0.57 13.37
N ALA A 124 2.51 -0.58 13.74
CA ALA A 124 3.63 -0.74 12.81
C ALA A 124 3.49 -2.03 11.99
N PHE A 125 3.22 -3.15 12.65
CA PHE A 125 2.98 -4.44 11.97
C PHE A 125 1.80 -4.40 11.01
N ILE A 126 0.71 -3.70 11.35
CA ILE A 126 -0.44 -3.54 10.46
C ILE A 126 -0.07 -2.76 9.18
N HIS A 127 0.77 -1.73 9.28
CA HIS A 127 1.26 -0.98 8.11
C HIS A 127 2.19 -1.84 7.25
N GLU A 128 3.10 -2.60 7.85
CA GLU A 128 3.96 -3.56 7.13
C GLU A 128 3.12 -4.64 6.43
N PHE A 129 2.17 -5.24 7.15
CA PHE A 129 1.24 -6.22 6.59
C PHE A 129 0.46 -5.64 5.42
N PHE A 130 -0.05 -4.42 5.54
CA PHE A 130 -0.79 -3.75 4.47
C PHE A 130 0.05 -3.61 3.19
N LEU A 131 1.32 -3.19 3.31
CA LEU A 131 2.23 -3.08 2.18
C LEU A 131 2.55 -4.44 1.56
N ILE A 132 2.93 -5.43 2.37
CA ILE A 132 3.23 -6.79 1.88
C ILE A 132 2.01 -7.38 1.18
N ALA A 133 0.83 -7.22 1.77
CA ALA A 133 -0.43 -7.72 1.23
C ALA A 133 -0.74 -7.11 -0.13
N ASN A 134 -0.75 -5.79 -0.24
CA ASN A 134 -1.13 -5.12 -1.48
C ASN A 134 -0.04 -5.10 -2.56
N LEU A 135 1.24 -5.26 -2.20
CA LEU A 135 2.31 -5.50 -3.18
C LEU A 135 2.33 -6.94 -3.70
N SER A 136 1.86 -7.90 -2.90
CA SER A 136 1.72 -9.31 -3.31
C SER A 136 0.43 -9.57 -4.06
N THR A 137 -0.70 -9.13 -3.54
CA THR A 137 -2.01 -9.32 -4.15
C THR A 137 -2.76 -8.00 -4.00
N PRO A 138 -2.71 -7.13 -5.00
CA PRO A 138 -3.38 -5.83 -4.95
C PRO A 138 -4.86 -5.97 -4.58
N GLY A 139 -5.35 -5.16 -3.64
CA GLY A 139 -6.73 -5.27 -3.13
C GLY A 139 -6.91 -6.26 -1.97
N SER A 140 -5.90 -7.05 -1.61
CA SER A 140 -6.06 -8.08 -0.58
C SER A 140 -6.25 -7.52 0.83
N ALA A 141 -5.69 -6.35 1.16
CA ALA A 141 -5.81 -5.73 2.47
C ALA A 141 -6.38 -4.32 2.38
N ASN A 142 -7.68 -4.18 2.65
CA ASN A 142 -8.34 -2.89 2.80
C ASN A 142 -8.67 -2.64 4.29
N PHE A 143 -7.92 -1.74 4.90
CA PHE A 143 -8.00 -1.40 6.33
C PHE A 143 -8.58 -0.01 6.55
N ARG A 144 -9.44 0.51 5.65
CA ARG A 144 -10.06 1.84 5.79
C ARG A 144 -10.92 2.01 7.06
N SER A 145 -11.39 0.92 7.65
CA SER A 145 -12.27 0.92 8.83
C SER A 145 -11.77 -0.01 9.94
N LEU A 146 -10.45 -0.11 10.10
CA LEU A 146 -9.81 -0.91 11.13
C LEU A 146 -9.59 -0.08 12.41
N PHE A 147 -10.06 -0.60 13.55
CA PHE A 147 -9.81 -0.05 14.87
C PHE A 147 -8.93 -1.00 15.68
N ILE A 148 -7.82 -0.48 16.22
CA ILE A 148 -6.95 -1.16 17.16
C ILE A 148 -7.41 -0.78 18.57
N ASN A 149 -7.96 -1.76 19.30
CA ASN A 149 -8.44 -1.58 20.66
C ASN A 149 -7.50 -2.32 21.62
N SER A 150 -6.67 -1.57 22.33
CA SER A 150 -5.93 -2.07 23.49
C SER A 150 -6.80 -1.90 24.72
N GLY A 151 -7.16 -3.00 25.42
CA GLY A 151 -8.03 -2.93 26.61
C GLY A 151 -7.51 -2.03 27.75
N ASN A 152 -6.26 -1.58 27.64
CA ASN A 152 -5.60 -0.70 28.59
C ASN A 152 -5.71 0.80 28.23
N GLU A 153 -6.16 1.14 27.01
CA GLU A 153 -6.23 2.51 26.50
C GLU A 153 -7.68 3.02 26.47
N SER A 154 -7.85 4.32 26.74
CA SER A 154 -9.17 4.96 26.76
C SER A 154 -9.69 5.30 25.36
N ARG A 155 -8.83 5.24 24.33
CA ARG A 155 -9.15 5.55 22.94
C ARG A 155 -8.62 4.44 22.05
N SER A 156 -9.42 4.07 21.06
CA SER A 156 -8.99 3.18 19.99
C SER A 156 -8.22 3.95 18.92
N THR A 157 -7.21 3.32 18.35
CA THR A 157 -6.49 3.87 17.20
C THR A 157 -7.19 3.44 15.93
N GLU A 158 -7.61 4.40 15.12
CA GLU A 158 -8.19 4.13 13.80
C GLU A 158 -7.07 4.06 12.76
N VAL A 159 -6.92 2.90 12.13
CA VAL A 159 -6.10 2.72 10.94
C VAL A 159 -6.99 3.01 9.75
N ARG A 160 -6.57 3.94 8.90
CA ARG A 160 -7.26 4.30 7.65
C ARG A 160 -6.30 4.00 6.51
N LEU A 161 -6.29 2.77 5.99
CA LEU A 161 -5.46 2.41 4.83
C LEU A 161 -6.33 1.74 3.78
N SER A 162 -6.47 2.37 2.62
CA SER A 162 -7.26 1.90 1.49
C SER A 162 -6.38 1.18 0.47
N SER A 163 -6.80 0.00 0.01
CA SER A 163 -6.14 -0.72 -1.08
C SER A 163 -6.42 -0.14 -2.47
N PHE A 164 -7.27 0.88 -2.57
CA PHE A 164 -7.85 1.39 -3.82
C PHE A 164 -6.83 1.60 -4.95
N CYS A 165 -5.73 2.31 -4.70
CA CYS A 165 -4.71 2.56 -5.74
C CYS A 165 -4.06 1.27 -6.25
N PHE A 166 -3.86 0.29 -5.36
CA PHE A 166 -3.29 -1.01 -5.71
C PHE A 166 -4.28 -1.83 -6.55
N GLU A 167 -5.51 -1.95 -6.06
CA GLU A 167 -6.58 -2.72 -6.72
C GLU A 167 -6.89 -2.17 -8.10
N ASN A 168 -7.08 -0.85 -8.23
CA ASN A 168 -7.31 -0.21 -9.53
C ASN A 168 -6.14 -0.39 -10.48
N GLY A 169 -4.89 -0.29 -10.00
CA GLY A 169 -3.73 -0.47 -10.86
C GLY A 169 -3.68 -1.89 -11.43
N TRP A 170 -4.12 -2.87 -10.63
CA TRP A 170 -4.22 -4.25 -11.09
C TRP A 170 -5.39 -4.47 -12.05
N VAL A 171 -6.57 -3.91 -11.77
CA VAL A 171 -7.73 -3.93 -12.67
C VAL A 171 -7.37 -3.34 -14.03
N GLU A 172 -6.79 -2.13 -14.05
CA GLU A 172 -6.32 -1.49 -15.29
C GLU A 172 -5.33 -2.38 -16.05
N SER A 173 -4.43 -3.07 -15.34
CA SER A 173 -3.47 -3.98 -15.95
C SER A 173 -4.14 -5.21 -16.59
N LEU A 174 -5.22 -5.72 -15.98
CA LEU A 174 -6.02 -6.81 -16.55
C LEU A 174 -6.78 -6.36 -17.81
N ASP A 175 -7.11 -5.07 -17.92
CA ASP A 175 -7.66 -4.45 -19.13
C ASP A 175 -6.59 -4.10 -20.18
N GLY A 176 -5.32 -4.50 -19.97
CA GLY A 176 -4.21 -4.20 -20.88
C GLY A 176 -3.59 -2.82 -20.68
N GLY A 177 -3.91 -2.17 -19.56
CA GLY A 177 -3.33 -0.91 -19.11
C GLY A 177 -1.84 -1.01 -18.77
N TRP A 178 -1.21 0.15 -18.66
CA TRP A 178 0.21 0.28 -18.34
C TRP A 178 0.44 1.55 -17.50
N PRO A 179 1.27 1.54 -16.45
CA PRO A 179 2.20 0.47 -16.04
C PRO A 179 1.54 -0.77 -15.46
N THR A 180 2.14 -1.93 -15.71
CA THR A 180 1.57 -3.23 -15.30
C THR A 180 1.81 -3.48 -13.81
N VAL A 181 0.72 -3.60 -13.06
CA VAL A 181 0.63 -4.09 -11.69
C VAL A 181 0.07 -5.51 -11.73
N GLU A 182 0.67 -6.41 -10.97
CA GLU A 182 0.29 -7.83 -11.00
C GLU A 182 0.27 -8.46 -9.60
N ALA A 183 -0.24 -9.68 -9.49
CA ALA A 183 -0.10 -10.48 -8.28
C ALA A 183 1.28 -11.16 -8.26
N LEU A 184 2.02 -11.00 -7.17
CA LEU A 184 3.29 -11.64 -6.88
C LEU A 184 3.15 -12.69 -5.76
N PRO A 185 3.97 -13.76 -5.76
CA PRO A 185 4.02 -14.69 -4.64
C PRO A 185 4.30 -13.97 -3.31
N ILE A 186 3.43 -14.21 -2.32
CA ILE A 186 3.53 -13.60 -0.99
C ILE A 186 4.87 -13.92 -0.31
N GLU A 187 5.44 -15.08 -0.62
CA GLU A 187 6.74 -15.52 -0.14
C GLU A 187 7.87 -14.59 -0.63
N ASP A 188 7.87 -14.25 -1.92
CA ASP A 188 8.88 -13.37 -2.54
C ASP A 188 8.78 -11.94 -1.98
N VAL A 189 7.55 -11.41 -1.86
CA VAL A 189 7.33 -10.07 -1.31
C VAL A 189 7.76 -10.00 0.16
N ARG A 190 7.43 -11.03 0.95
CA ARG A 190 7.81 -11.11 2.36
C ARG A 190 9.32 -11.19 2.53
N GLU A 191 9.99 -12.06 1.77
CA GLU A 191 11.46 -12.20 1.80
C GLU A 191 12.14 -10.87 1.45
N TRP A 192 11.68 -10.22 0.37
CA TRP A 192 12.20 -8.92 -0.04
C TRP A 192 11.97 -7.84 1.04
N PHE A 193 10.77 -7.78 1.63
CA PHE A 193 10.44 -6.81 2.67
C PHE A 193 11.28 -7.01 3.94
N GLN A 194 11.59 -8.26 4.31
CA GLN A 194 12.50 -8.57 5.41
C GLN A 194 13.93 -8.14 5.08
N ALA A 195 14.39 -8.38 3.85
CA ALA A 195 15.75 -8.05 3.43
C ALA A 195 16.06 -6.54 3.42
N ILE A 196 15.06 -5.68 3.14
CA ILE A 196 15.23 -4.22 3.24
C ILE A 196 15.21 -3.70 4.69
N SER A 197 14.78 -4.52 5.67
CA SER A 197 14.91 -4.26 7.11
C SER A 197 14.41 -2.87 7.57
N ILE A 198 13.19 -2.51 7.17
CA ILE A 198 12.55 -1.26 7.61
C ILE A 198 12.21 -1.32 9.10
N GLY A 199 11.55 -2.39 9.53
CA GLY A 199 11.06 -2.56 10.90
C GLY A 199 10.18 -1.39 11.35
N TYR A 200 10.26 -1.04 12.63
CA TYR A 200 9.47 0.03 13.24
C TYR A 200 10.00 1.45 12.98
N LYS A 201 10.90 1.66 12.01
CA LYS A 201 11.42 3.00 11.68
C LYS A 201 10.25 3.96 11.46
N GLN A 202 10.43 5.21 11.91
CA GLN A 202 9.43 6.27 11.76
C GLN A 202 9.85 7.29 10.70
N ARG A 203 11.08 7.18 10.19
CA ARG A 203 11.64 8.05 9.17
C ARG A 203 12.41 7.21 8.16
N ALA A 204 12.07 7.39 6.88
CA ALA A 204 12.76 6.74 5.79
C ALA A 204 14.20 7.28 5.65
N SER A 205 15.13 6.37 5.46
CA SER A 205 16.57 6.55 5.26
C SER A 205 17.02 6.18 3.84
N THR A 206 16.27 5.32 3.14
CA THR A 206 16.57 4.90 1.77
C THR A 206 15.48 5.36 0.78
N GLY A 207 15.79 5.33 -0.52
CA GLY A 207 14.81 5.63 -1.58
C GLY A 207 13.62 4.67 -1.58
N ILE A 208 13.89 3.38 -1.34
CA ILE A 208 12.86 2.33 -1.23
C ILE A 208 11.95 2.58 -0.02
N GLU A 209 12.52 2.87 1.15
CA GLU A 209 11.73 3.21 2.35
C GLU A 209 10.83 4.43 2.11
N LYS A 210 11.34 5.47 1.44
CA LYS A 210 10.56 6.67 1.10
C LYS A 210 9.38 6.32 0.20
N ALA A 211 9.59 5.51 -0.83
CA ALA A 211 8.52 5.09 -1.74
C ALA A 211 7.45 4.26 -1.04
N LEU A 212 7.84 3.34 -0.15
CA LEU A 212 6.89 2.55 0.63
C LEU A 212 6.07 3.44 1.58
N TYR A 213 6.69 4.44 2.20
CA TYR A 213 5.96 5.40 3.04
C TYR A 213 5.05 6.33 2.22
N VAL A 214 5.47 6.71 1.02
CA VAL A 214 4.61 7.43 0.07
C VAL A 214 3.36 6.61 -0.25
N LEU A 215 3.50 5.30 -0.52
CA LEU A 215 2.35 4.43 -0.74
C LEU A 215 1.43 4.36 0.48
N LEU A 216 1.97 4.37 1.72
CA LEU A 216 1.16 4.46 2.93
C LEU A 216 0.43 5.80 3.05
N HIS A 217 1.06 6.91 2.70
CA HIS A 217 0.42 8.23 2.66
C HIS A 217 -0.73 8.26 1.64
N MET A 218 -0.49 7.75 0.43
CA MET A 218 -1.51 7.65 -0.61
C MET A 218 -2.65 6.70 -0.22
N ALA A 219 -2.36 5.62 0.51
CA ALA A 219 -3.39 4.72 1.02
C ALA A 219 -4.24 5.35 2.14
N LYS A 220 -3.69 6.33 2.86
CA LYS A 220 -4.35 6.94 4.01
C LYS A 220 -5.36 8.02 3.64
N ASP A 221 -5.02 8.82 2.65
CA ASP A 221 -5.79 9.99 2.26
C ASP A 221 -6.62 9.72 0.99
N GLU A 222 -7.65 10.53 0.77
CA GLU A 222 -8.41 10.53 -0.47
C GLU A 222 -7.58 11.18 -1.59
N THR A 223 -7.87 10.85 -2.84
CA THR A 223 -7.21 11.45 -4.01
C THR A 223 -7.41 12.96 -3.99
N ARG A 224 -6.31 13.69 -3.82
CA ARG A 224 -6.26 15.16 -3.76
C ARG A 224 -5.12 15.66 -4.62
N ILE A 225 -5.14 16.94 -4.98
CA ILE A 225 -4.08 17.51 -5.84
C ILE A 225 -2.67 17.34 -5.25
N ASP A 226 -2.51 17.37 -3.93
CA ASP A 226 -1.21 17.20 -3.24
C ASP A 226 -0.67 15.76 -3.31
N SER A 227 -1.48 14.77 -3.67
CA SER A 227 -1.03 13.40 -3.96
C SER A 227 0.05 13.36 -5.07
N VAL A 228 0.01 14.32 -6.02
CA VAL A 228 1.03 14.44 -7.06
C VAL A 228 2.43 14.70 -6.48
N ILE A 229 2.51 15.45 -5.37
CA ILE A 229 3.77 15.73 -4.68
C ILE A 229 4.30 14.45 -4.03
N TRP A 230 3.42 13.67 -3.40
CA TRP A 230 3.79 12.38 -2.82
C TRP A 230 4.30 11.41 -3.87
N ILE A 231 3.62 11.30 -5.01
CA ILE A 231 4.06 10.45 -6.14
C ILE A 231 5.46 10.84 -6.60
N PHE A 232 5.71 12.13 -6.86
CA PHE A 232 7.06 12.58 -7.27
C PHE A 232 8.09 12.32 -6.18
N ASN A 233 7.78 12.59 -4.91
CA ASN A 233 8.69 12.30 -3.81
C ASN A 233 9.05 10.80 -3.75
N GLY A 234 8.11 9.90 -4.04
CA GLY A 234 8.37 8.46 -4.11
C GLY A 234 9.23 8.06 -5.30
N LEU A 235 8.86 8.49 -6.51
CA LEU A 235 9.56 8.17 -7.75
C LEU A 235 10.99 8.75 -7.75
N GLU A 236 11.14 10.03 -7.43
CA GLU A 236 12.42 10.74 -7.37
C GLU A 236 13.36 10.11 -6.31
N ALA A 237 12.81 9.74 -5.15
CA ALA A 237 13.57 9.08 -4.11
C ALA A 237 14.08 7.69 -4.54
N LEU A 238 13.27 6.90 -5.25
CA LEU A 238 13.67 5.57 -5.73
C LEU A 238 14.86 5.64 -6.68
N VAL A 239 14.82 6.57 -7.63
CA VAL A 239 15.85 6.69 -8.67
C VAL A 239 16.94 7.72 -8.35
N SER A 240 16.97 8.21 -7.11
CA SER A 240 17.97 9.16 -6.62
C SER A 240 18.15 10.39 -7.52
N THR A 241 17.05 10.99 -7.97
CA THR A 241 17.13 12.22 -8.78
C THR A 241 17.64 13.39 -7.96
N ARG A 242 18.53 14.17 -8.56
CA ARG A 242 19.05 15.40 -7.95
C ARG A 242 18.04 16.52 -8.07
N VAL A 243 18.10 17.48 -7.14
CA VAL A 243 17.30 18.71 -7.25
C VAL A 243 17.64 19.42 -8.57
N GLY A 244 16.62 19.76 -9.35
CA GLY A 244 16.78 20.40 -10.66
C GLY A 244 17.13 19.44 -11.81
N GLU A 245 17.20 18.14 -11.57
CA GLU A 245 17.35 17.16 -12.63
C GLU A 245 16.10 17.13 -13.54
N SER A 246 16.31 16.93 -14.84
CA SER A 246 15.21 16.92 -15.80
C SER A 246 14.39 15.63 -15.71
N VAL A 247 13.11 15.71 -16.12
CA VAL A 247 12.20 14.56 -16.26
C VAL A 247 12.83 13.41 -17.06
N SER A 248 13.70 13.71 -18.03
CA SER A 248 14.37 12.70 -18.84
C SER A 248 15.30 11.79 -18.03
N GLY A 249 15.96 12.30 -16.99
CA GLY A 249 16.80 11.50 -16.09
C GLY A 249 15.97 10.48 -15.30
N LEU A 250 14.83 10.93 -14.76
CA LEU A 250 13.83 10.09 -14.09
C LEU A 250 13.31 8.98 -15.02
N VAL A 251 12.84 9.34 -16.21
CA VAL A 251 12.32 8.40 -17.21
C VAL A 251 13.35 7.34 -17.56
N ARG A 252 14.61 7.72 -17.80
CA ARG A 252 15.68 6.78 -18.15
C ARG A 252 15.92 5.76 -17.04
N ARG A 253 16.04 6.21 -15.79
CA ARG A 253 16.29 5.32 -14.64
C ARG A 253 15.11 4.40 -14.35
N LEU A 254 13.88 4.91 -14.42
CA LEU A 254 12.67 4.09 -14.33
C LEU A 254 12.59 3.08 -15.49
N GLY A 255 12.95 3.50 -16.70
CA GLY A 255 13.04 2.62 -17.87
C GLY A 255 14.00 1.47 -17.68
N MET A 256 15.14 1.68 -17.01
CA MET A 256 16.08 0.61 -16.65
C MET A 256 15.52 -0.34 -15.58
N ILE A 257 14.81 0.18 -14.58
CA ILE A 257 14.20 -0.67 -13.53
C ILE A 257 13.09 -1.53 -14.12
N LEU A 258 12.30 -0.97 -15.04
CA LEU A 258 11.14 -1.62 -15.64
C LEU A 258 11.46 -2.37 -16.96
N ASP A 259 12.72 -2.40 -17.39
CA ASP A 259 13.18 -3.02 -18.65
C ASP A 259 12.41 -2.53 -19.89
N LEU A 260 12.16 -1.22 -19.98
CA LEU A 260 11.33 -0.64 -21.02
C LEU A 260 12.08 -0.52 -22.35
N ASP A 261 11.39 -0.91 -23.43
CA ASP A 261 11.81 -0.62 -24.80
C ASP A 261 11.62 0.86 -25.17
N LEU A 262 12.14 1.28 -26.33
CA LEU A 262 12.08 2.68 -26.77
C LEU A 262 10.63 3.21 -26.89
N PRO A 263 9.66 2.47 -27.48
CA PRO A 263 8.26 2.88 -27.46
C PRO A 263 7.69 3.11 -26.06
N ALA A 264 7.90 2.17 -25.13
CA ALA A 264 7.40 2.29 -23.76
C ALA A 264 8.07 3.45 -23.00
N GLN A 265 9.36 3.68 -23.20
CA GLN A 265 10.05 4.86 -22.64
C GLN A 265 9.48 6.18 -23.17
N LYS A 266 9.09 6.25 -24.45
CA LYS A 266 8.43 7.45 -25.01
C LYS A 266 7.05 7.66 -24.39
N LYS A 267 6.28 6.60 -24.20
CA LYS A 267 4.98 6.64 -23.49
C LYS A 267 5.18 7.13 -22.05
N LEU A 268 6.12 6.54 -21.31
CA LEU A 268 6.48 6.94 -19.95
C LEU A 268 6.83 8.43 -19.87
N ASN A 269 7.66 8.92 -20.79
CA ASN A 269 8.05 10.33 -20.82
C ASN A 269 6.86 11.27 -21.05
N LYS A 270 5.90 10.88 -21.90
CA LYS A 270 4.69 11.67 -22.13
C LYS A 270 3.84 11.76 -20.85
N GLU A 271 3.57 10.63 -20.21
CA GLU A 271 2.72 10.58 -19.02
C GLU A 271 3.38 11.26 -17.80
N ILE A 272 4.69 11.07 -17.57
CA ILE A 272 5.41 11.78 -16.51
C ILE A 272 5.40 13.29 -16.75
N ARG A 273 5.49 13.76 -18.01
CA ARG A 273 5.37 15.20 -18.29
C ARG A 273 3.99 15.73 -17.93
N SER A 274 2.91 15.04 -18.30
CA SER A 274 1.56 15.43 -17.89
C SER A 274 1.41 15.51 -16.36
N LEU A 275 1.97 14.54 -15.65
CA LEU A 275 1.99 14.52 -14.18
C LEU A 275 2.84 15.66 -13.60
N TYR A 276 4.00 15.95 -14.22
CA TYR A 276 4.89 17.04 -13.84
C TYR A 276 4.23 18.40 -14.05
N ASP A 277 3.52 18.59 -15.16
CA ASP A 277 2.79 19.82 -15.46
C ASP A 277 1.70 20.08 -14.41
N LEU A 278 1.02 19.03 -13.93
CA LEU A 278 0.06 19.11 -12.84
C LEU A 278 0.73 19.51 -11.50
N ARG A 279 1.87 18.90 -11.16
CA ARG A 279 2.66 19.30 -9.98
C ARG A 279 3.12 20.76 -10.09
N SER A 280 3.65 21.13 -11.25
CA SER A 280 4.20 22.45 -11.53
C SER A 280 3.11 23.51 -11.41
N SER A 281 1.93 23.28 -12.00
CA SER A 281 0.79 24.20 -11.91
C SER A 281 0.33 24.36 -10.46
N PHE A 282 0.28 23.28 -9.67
CA PHE A 282 -0.08 23.37 -8.26
C PHE A 282 0.93 24.17 -7.43
N VAL A 283 2.23 23.91 -7.59
CA VAL A 283 3.28 24.58 -6.82
C VAL A 283 3.45 26.06 -7.20
N HIS A 284 3.25 26.40 -8.48
CA HIS A 284 3.48 27.75 -9.00
C HIS A 284 2.20 28.58 -9.17
N GLY A 285 1.06 28.11 -8.64
CA GLY A 285 -0.20 28.87 -8.64
C GLY A 285 -0.97 28.88 -9.97
N GLY A 286 -0.59 28.01 -10.91
CA GLY A 286 -1.31 27.78 -12.16
C GLY A 286 -2.48 26.79 -12.05
N TYR A 287 -2.62 26.09 -10.93
CA TYR A 287 -3.73 25.16 -10.68
C TYR A 287 -5.02 25.93 -10.36
N ALA A 288 -6.09 25.65 -11.10
CA ALA A 288 -7.41 26.19 -10.83
C ALA A 288 -8.01 25.51 -9.59
N VAL A 289 -7.88 26.15 -8.42
CA VAL A 289 -8.37 25.59 -7.16
C VAL A 289 -9.91 25.58 -7.17
N PRO A 290 -10.57 24.41 -7.07
CA PRO A 290 -12.02 24.35 -7.07
C PRO A 290 -12.60 24.97 -5.79
N HIS A 291 -13.79 25.57 -5.91
CA HIS A 291 -14.52 26.08 -4.75
C HIS A 291 -14.86 24.92 -3.79
N PRO A 292 -14.75 25.07 -2.45
CA PRO A 292 -14.99 23.99 -1.49
C PRO A 292 -16.39 23.34 -1.54
N ILE A 293 -17.39 24.04 -2.10
CA ILE A 293 -18.74 23.47 -2.34
C ILE A 293 -18.71 22.37 -3.39
N HIS A 294 -17.81 22.45 -4.38
CA HIS A 294 -17.55 21.46 -5.42
C HIS A 294 -18.83 20.84 -6.05
N SER A 295 -19.46 21.56 -6.97
CA SER A 295 -20.72 21.13 -7.59
C SER A 295 -20.59 20.95 -9.10
N GLU A 296 -20.27 19.72 -9.53
CA GLU A 296 -20.16 19.30 -10.94
C GLU A 296 -21.46 19.52 -11.75
N VAL A 297 -22.62 19.55 -11.07
CA VAL A 297 -23.92 19.83 -11.70
C VAL A 297 -24.00 21.26 -12.23
N ILE A 298 -23.31 22.20 -11.56
CA ILE A 298 -23.35 23.63 -11.87
C ILE A 298 -22.19 24.01 -12.78
N ASP A 299 -21.00 23.44 -12.55
CA ASP A 299 -19.82 23.65 -13.37
C ASP A 299 -19.21 22.30 -13.78
N ARG A 300 -19.43 21.92 -15.05
CA ARG A 300 -18.95 20.66 -15.61
C ARG A 300 -17.43 20.62 -15.78
N ALA A 301 -16.74 21.76 -15.80
CA ALA A 301 -15.28 21.76 -15.88
C ALA A 301 -14.64 21.07 -14.66
N LEU A 302 -15.34 21.03 -13.52
CA LEU A 302 -14.90 20.31 -12.33
C LEU A 302 -14.81 18.79 -12.55
N ASP A 303 -15.71 18.22 -13.35
CA ASP A 303 -15.75 16.79 -13.66
C ASP A 303 -14.56 16.40 -14.56
N ASP A 304 -14.27 17.22 -15.58
CA ASP A 304 -13.12 17.05 -16.46
C ASP A 304 -11.79 17.15 -15.68
N ASP A 305 -11.67 18.14 -14.79
CA ASP A 305 -10.49 18.33 -13.95
C ASP A 305 -10.32 17.20 -12.92
N ALA A 306 -11.42 16.74 -12.30
CA ALA A 306 -11.41 15.62 -11.37
C ALA A 306 -11.01 14.31 -12.09
N THR A 307 -11.56 14.06 -13.27
CA THR A 307 -11.22 12.91 -14.11
C THR A 307 -9.75 12.92 -14.48
N LYS A 308 -9.23 14.07 -14.93
CA LYS A 308 -7.81 14.21 -15.28
C LYS A 308 -6.89 14.01 -14.08
N LEU A 309 -7.23 14.60 -12.92
CA LEU A 309 -6.49 14.40 -11.68
C LEU A 309 -6.47 12.92 -11.29
N TYR A 310 -7.62 12.26 -11.34
CA TYR A 310 -7.76 10.85 -11.03
C TYR A 310 -6.90 9.98 -11.93
N GLN A 311 -6.96 10.17 -13.25
CA GLN A 311 -6.16 9.42 -14.23
C GLN A 311 -4.65 9.59 -14.00
N LEU A 312 -4.20 10.82 -13.78
CA LEU A 312 -2.79 11.10 -13.53
C LEU A 312 -2.30 10.54 -12.19
N HIS A 313 -3.12 10.67 -11.14
CA HIS A 313 -2.86 10.07 -9.84
C HIS A 313 -2.75 8.54 -9.94
N GLN A 314 -3.71 7.92 -10.62
CA GLN A 314 -3.77 6.48 -10.81
C GLN A 314 -2.58 5.97 -11.62
N PHE A 315 -2.22 6.66 -12.72
CA PHE A 315 -0.99 6.39 -13.46
C PHE A 315 0.26 6.47 -12.57
N GLY A 316 0.39 7.54 -11.79
CA GLY A 316 1.54 7.74 -10.90
C GLY A 316 1.64 6.71 -9.79
N ALA A 317 0.50 6.31 -9.21
CA ALA A 317 0.40 5.23 -8.23
C ALA A 317 0.81 3.88 -8.84
N SER A 318 0.22 3.51 -9.99
CA SER A 318 0.54 2.28 -10.73
C SER A 318 2.01 2.24 -11.14
N LEU A 319 2.61 3.37 -11.54
CA LEU A 319 4.03 3.48 -11.84
C LEU A 319 4.90 3.21 -10.61
N LEU A 320 4.55 3.79 -9.46
CA LEU A 320 5.29 3.58 -8.21
C LEU A 320 5.20 2.13 -7.74
N ILE A 321 3.98 1.55 -7.77
CA ILE A 321 3.71 0.15 -7.40
C ILE A 321 4.45 -0.81 -8.32
N SER A 322 4.29 -0.66 -9.64
CA SER A 322 4.97 -1.52 -10.62
C SER A 322 6.50 -1.42 -10.54
N THR A 323 7.03 -0.24 -10.24
CA THR A 323 8.47 -0.05 -10.01
C THR A 323 8.93 -0.83 -8.78
N ILE A 324 8.20 -0.76 -7.65
CA ILE A 324 8.52 -1.55 -6.45
C ILE A 324 8.38 -3.05 -6.74
N GLN A 325 7.34 -3.48 -7.45
CA GLN A 325 7.16 -4.87 -7.86
C GLN A 325 8.30 -5.36 -8.76
N ALA A 326 8.82 -4.52 -9.65
CA ALA A 326 10.02 -4.84 -10.43
C ALA A 326 11.25 -5.03 -9.54
N LEU A 327 11.44 -4.20 -8.51
CA LEU A 327 12.53 -4.39 -7.54
C LEU A 327 12.39 -5.69 -6.75
N ILE A 328 11.16 -6.05 -6.35
CA ILE A 328 10.86 -7.34 -5.69
C ILE A 328 11.25 -8.50 -6.61
N LYS A 329 10.75 -8.51 -7.85
CA LYS A 329 11.05 -9.57 -8.84
C LYS A 329 12.55 -9.71 -9.12
N LYS A 330 13.28 -8.59 -9.16
CA LYS A 330 14.73 -8.54 -9.36
C LYS A 330 15.54 -8.76 -8.07
N LYS A 331 14.89 -8.94 -6.92
CA LYS A 331 15.50 -9.05 -5.58
C LYS A 331 16.44 -7.87 -5.25
N ILE A 332 16.13 -6.68 -5.75
CA ILE A 332 16.93 -5.46 -5.51
C ILE A 332 16.50 -4.83 -4.20
N ILE A 333 17.38 -4.82 -3.22
CA ILE A 333 17.14 -4.22 -1.89
C ILE A 333 17.80 -2.86 -1.69
N ASN A 334 18.62 -2.42 -2.66
CA ASN A 334 19.27 -1.13 -2.67
C ASN A 334 19.52 -0.67 -4.11
N LEU A 335 19.31 0.62 -4.39
CA LEU A 335 19.52 1.22 -5.70
C LEU A 335 20.58 2.32 -5.61
N ARG A 336 21.54 2.28 -6.53
CA ARG A 336 22.54 3.33 -6.71
C ARG A 336 22.71 3.58 -8.21
N PHE A 337 22.70 4.85 -8.59
CA PHE A 337 22.96 5.29 -9.95
C PHE A 337 24.24 6.13 -9.95
N ASP A 338 25.26 5.65 -10.67
CA ASP A 338 26.52 6.36 -10.88
C ASP A 338 26.57 6.87 -12.33
N GLU A 339 26.99 8.12 -12.51
CA GLU A 339 27.12 8.75 -13.83
C GLU A 339 28.60 8.89 -14.16
N PHE A 340 29.01 8.33 -15.31
CA PHE A 340 30.39 8.36 -15.77
C PHE A 340 30.47 9.16 -17.08
N MET A 341 31.49 10.03 -17.19
CA MET A 341 31.85 10.65 -18.46
C MET A 341 32.86 9.77 -19.19
N THR A 342 32.52 9.30 -20.39
CA THR A 342 33.45 8.61 -21.27
C THR A 342 33.99 9.61 -22.29
N VAL A 343 35.28 9.87 -22.27
CA VAL A 343 35.95 10.69 -23.30
C VAL A 343 36.51 9.74 -24.34
N GLU A 344 35.83 9.62 -25.49
CA GLU A 344 36.43 8.99 -26.67
C GLU A 344 37.42 9.98 -27.29
N LYS A 345 38.72 9.64 -27.21
CA LYS A 345 39.74 10.35 -27.99
C LYS A 345 39.65 9.84 -29.43
N ILE A 346 39.42 10.77 -30.36
CA ILE A 346 39.50 10.55 -31.81
C ILE A 346 40.94 10.19 -32.18
#